data_AF-A0A6J6SYM5-F1
#
_entry.id   AF-A0A6J6SYM5-F1
#
_cell.length_a   1.000
_cell.length_b   1.000
_cell.length_c   1.000
_cell.angle_alpha   90.00
_cell.angle_beta   90.00
_cell.angle_gamma   90.00
#
_symmetry.space_group_name_H-M   'P 1'
#
loop_
_entity.id
_entity.type
_entity.pdbx_description
1 polymer ?
#
loop_
_entity_poly.entity_id
_entity_poly.type
_entity_poly.pdbx_seq_one_letter_code
_entity_poly.pdbx_strand_id
1 'polypeptide(L)'
;MLALPLFVPLVIFLTSVNQSAQIQYEARNFARQIARVYVTSPSQEMTGARINSVIEAFSNTSFKLNKIDLPPKIEVNCSMNPCLTPNGKVEIKVSLSSQATGKSAVATAIQTVDAWRNS
;
A
#
# COMPACT_ATOMS: atom_id res chain seq x y z
N MET A 1 18.98 -33.62 27.20
CA MET A 1 17.82 -32.83 26.73
C MET A 1 18.16 -31.34 26.88
N LEU A 2 18.63 -30.69 25.81
CA LEU A 2 19.07 -29.28 25.84
C LEU A 2 18.45 -28.42 24.70
N ALA A 3 17.47 -28.97 23.96
CA ALA A 3 16.83 -28.26 22.85
C ALA A 3 15.66 -27.35 23.30
N LEU A 4 15.06 -27.57 24.47
CA LEU A 4 13.91 -26.81 24.97
C LEU A 4 14.13 -25.28 25.17
N PRO A 5 15.30 -24.76 25.61
CA PRO A 5 15.44 -23.33 25.93
C PRO A 5 15.46 -22.41 24.70
N LEU A 6 15.67 -22.97 23.50
CA LEU A 6 15.79 -22.18 22.26
C LEU A 6 14.47 -22.04 21.50
N PHE A 7 13.44 -22.82 21.86
CA PHE A 7 12.12 -22.73 21.22
C PHE A 7 11.41 -21.41 21.51
N VAL A 8 11.46 -20.93 22.76
CA VAL A 8 10.75 -19.71 23.15
C VAL A 8 11.31 -18.47 22.42
N PRO A 9 12.63 -18.20 22.42
CA PRO A 9 13.18 -17.08 21.64
C PRO A 9 12.89 -17.18 20.15
N LEU A 10 12.94 -18.39 19.58
CA LEU A 10 12.65 -18.61 18.16
C LEU A 10 11.19 -18.26 17.82
N VAL A 11 10.22 -18.71 18.62
CA VAL A 11 8.79 -18.41 18.39
C VAL A 11 8.52 -16.91 18.46
N ILE A 12 9.10 -16.20 19.43
CA ILE A 12 8.98 -14.74 19.55
C ILE A 12 9.54 -14.05 18.31
N PHE A 13 10.73 -14.46 17.87
CA PHE A 13 11.36 -13.92 16.67
C PHE A 13 10.49 -14.15 15.42
N LEU A 14 10.04 -15.38 15.19
CA LEU A 14 9.17 -15.74 14.07
C LEU A 14 7.87 -14.93 14.09
N THR A 15 7.28 -14.69 15.26
CA THR A 15 6.08 -13.88 15.41
C THR A 15 6.33 -12.42 15.00
N SER A 16 7.45 -11.83 15.43
CA SER A 16 7.81 -10.45 15.05
C SER A 16 8.10 -10.31 13.55
N VAL A 17 8.77 -11.32 12.96
CA VAL A 17 9.01 -11.38 11.52
C VAL A 17 7.68 -11.52 10.76
N ASN A 18 6.78 -12.39 11.23
CA ASN A 18 5.45 -12.56 10.62
C ASN A 18 4.67 -11.25 10.63
N GLN A 19 4.58 -10.56 11.77
CA GLN A 19 3.92 -9.26 11.89
C GLN A 19 4.52 -8.23 10.92
N SER A 20 5.85 -8.20 10.78
CA SER A 20 6.53 -7.29 9.84
C SER A 20 6.23 -7.66 8.38
N ALA A 21 6.16 -8.95 8.06
CA ALA A 21 5.81 -9.41 6.73
C ALA A 21 4.35 -9.09 6.36
N GLN A 22 3.42 -9.19 7.31
CA GLN A 22 2.00 -8.85 7.11
C GLN A 22 1.80 -7.38 6.71
N ILE A 23 2.36 -6.44 7.48
CA ILE A 23 2.23 -5.00 7.16
C ILE A 23 2.92 -4.64 5.83
N GLN A 24 4.03 -5.31 5.49
CA GLN A 24 4.70 -5.13 4.20
C GLN A 24 3.85 -5.66 3.04
N TYR A 25 3.20 -6.81 3.21
CA TYR A 25 2.27 -7.35 2.22
C TYR A 25 1.08 -6.40 2.01
N GLU A 26 0.52 -5.90 3.11
CA GLU A 26 -0.59 -4.95 3.09
C GLU A 26 -0.23 -3.64 2.38
N ALA A 27 0.92 -3.04 2.70
CA ALA A 27 1.42 -1.84 2.04
C ALA A 27 1.60 -2.07 0.53
N ARG A 28 2.16 -3.21 0.12
CA ARG A 28 2.35 -3.55 -1.30
C ARG A 28 1.02 -3.71 -2.04
N ASN A 29 0.05 -4.40 -1.42
CA ASN A 29 -1.28 -4.57 -2.02
C ASN A 29 -1.99 -3.22 -2.15
N PHE A 30 -1.96 -2.42 -1.09
CA PHE A 30 -2.56 -1.08 -1.07
C PHE A 30 -1.94 -0.16 -2.13
N ALA A 31 -0.60 -0.06 -2.21
CA ALA A 31 0.09 0.73 -3.24
C ALA A 31 -0.33 0.33 -4.66
N ARG A 32 -0.41 -0.98 -4.94
CA ARG A 32 -0.84 -1.50 -6.25
C ARG A 32 -2.27 -1.13 -6.58
N GLN A 33 -3.18 -1.21 -5.61
CA GLN A 33 -4.59 -0.85 -5.82
C GLN A 33 -4.76 0.65 -6.05
N ILE A 34 -4.05 1.48 -5.27
CA ILE A 34 -4.03 2.93 -5.50
C ILE A 34 -3.46 3.25 -6.88
N ALA A 35 -2.33 2.66 -7.27
CA ALA A 35 -1.74 2.88 -8.60
C ALA A 35 -2.69 2.49 -9.73
N ARG A 36 -3.36 1.33 -9.62
CA ARG A 36 -4.37 0.88 -10.60
C ARG A 36 -5.55 1.84 -10.69
N VAL A 37 -6.10 2.24 -9.55
CA VAL A 37 -7.22 3.17 -9.51
C VAL A 37 -6.82 4.54 -10.06
N TYR A 38 -5.61 5.01 -9.76
CA TYR A 38 -5.06 6.25 -10.29
C TYR A 38 -5.07 6.23 -11.82
N VAL A 39 -4.35 5.29 -12.46
CA VAL A 39 -4.20 5.28 -13.93
C VAL A 39 -5.50 4.99 -14.69
N THR A 40 -6.46 4.32 -14.04
CA THR A 40 -7.79 4.03 -14.63
C THR A 40 -8.81 5.13 -14.35
N SER A 41 -8.41 6.22 -13.69
CA SER A 41 -9.34 7.31 -13.39
C SER A 41 -9.77 8.05 -14.65
N PRO A 42 -11.05 8.48 -14.75
CA PRO A 42 -11.53 9.24 -15.90
C PRO A 42 -10.76 10.55 -16.11
N SER A 43 -10.35 11.21 -15.01
CA SER A 43 -9.57 12.43 -15.05
C SER A 43 -8.69 12.58 -13.80
N GLN A 44 -7.74 13.51 -13.82
CA GLN A 44 -6.82 13.75 -12.70
C GLN A 44 -7.57 14.32 -11.49
N GLU A 45 -8.61 15.13 -11.73
CA GLU A 45 -9.46 15.73 -10.70
C GLU A 45 -10.29 14.67 -9.95
N MET A 46 -10.77 13.65 -10.69
CA MET A 46 -11.55 12.54 -10.12
C MET A 46 -10.70 11.52 -9.34
N THR A 47 -9.38 11.60 -9.47
CA THR A 47 -8.48 10.58 -8.91
C THR A 47 -8.51 10.60 -7.38
N GLY A 48 -8.61 11.77 -6.74
CA GLY A 48 -8.72 11.89 -5.28
C GLY A 48 -9.95 11.18 -4.72
N ALA A 49 -11.12 11.37 -5.35
CA ALA A 49 -12.35 10.71 -4.93
C ALA A 49 -12.26 9.17 -5.04
N ARG A 50 -11.68 8.66 -6.13
CA ARG A 50 -11.52 7.21 -6.33
C ARG A 50 -10.49 6.60 -5.37
N ILE A 51 -9.41 7.33 -5.07
CA ILE A 51 -8.44 6.94 -4.03
C ILE A 51 -9.12 6.85 -2.67
N ASN A 52 -9.97 7.81 -2.31
CA ASN A 52 -10.71 7.79 -1.05
C ASN A 52 -11.62 6.55 -0.94
N SER A 53 -12.28 6.13 -2.02
CA SER A 53 -13.06 4.89 -2.03
C SER A 53 -12.21 3.65 -1.75
N VAL A 54 -10.96 3.62 -2.25
CA VAL A 54 -10.01 2.53 -1.95
C VAL A 54 -9.57 2.59 -0.48
N ILE A 55 -9.26 3.79 0.03
CA ILE A 55 -8.92 3.98 1.44
C ILE A 55 -10.06 3.46 2.34
N GLU A 56 -11.30 3.80 2.03
CA GLU A 56 -12.48 3.34 2.77
C GLU A 56 -12.67 1.82 2.71
N ALA A 57 -12.46 1.22 1.52
CA ALA A 57 -12.53 -0.23 1.38
C ALA A 57 -11.48 -0.94 2.24
N PHE A 58 -10.23 -0.43 2.27
CA PHE A 58 -9.17 -0.97 3.12
C PHE A 58 -9.37 -0.66 4.60
N SER A 59 -9.87 0.53 4.96
CA SER A 59 -10.17 0.93 6.33
C SER A 59 -11.19 -0.01 6.98
N ASN A 60 -12.17 -0.47 6.19
CA ASN A 60 -13.22 -1.38 6.65
C ASN A 60 -12.81 -2.86 6.64
N THR A 61 -11.67 -3.20 6.03
CA THR A 61 -11.16 -4.58 5.91
C THR A 61 -9.81 -4.73 6.58
N SER A 62 -8.72 -4.77 5.81
CA SER A 62 -7.39 -5.15 6.28
C SER A 62 -6.82 -4.17 7.31
N PHE A 63 -7.00 -2.85 7.11
CA PHE A 63 -6.49 -1.84 8.04
C PHE A 63 -7.13 -1.94 9.42
N LYS A 64 -8.41 -2.31 9.51
CA LYS A 64 -9.11 -2.52 10.78
C LYS A 64 -8.56 -3.72 11.55
N LEU A 65 -8.26 -4.81 10.84
CA LEU A 65 -7.70 -6.03 11.41
C LEU A 65 -6.27 -5.80 11.91
N ASN A 66 -5.45 -5.10 11.12
CA ASN A 66 -4.04 -4.85 11.42
C ASN A 66 -3.79 -3.55 12.20
N LYS A 67 -4.86 -2.85 12.61
CA LYS A 67 -4.83 -1.56 13.33
C LYS A 67 -3.90 -0.55 12.67
N ILE A 68 -4.05 -0.39 11.36
CA ILE A 68 -3.26 0.57 10.57
C ILE A 68 -3.74 2.00 10.87
N ASP A 69 -2.78 2.92 10.98
CA ASP A 69 -3.02 4.35 11.17
C ASP A 69 -3.72 4.97 9.95
N LEU A 70 -4.72 5.81 10.23
CA LEU A 70 -5.49 6.53 9.22
C LEU A 70 -5.33 8.05 9.40
N PRO A 71 -5.29 8.83 8.30
CA PRO A 71 -5.20 8.36 6.92
C PRO A 71 -3.78 7.84 6.59
N PRO A 72 -3.63 6.82 5.72
CA PRO A 72 -2.32 6.35 5.29
C PRO A 72 -1.61 7.44 4.48
N LYS A 73 -0.29 7.53 4.57
CA LYS A 73 0.49 8.49 3.79
C LYS A 73 0.69 7.94 2.37
N ILE A 74 0.29 8.72 1.37
CA ILE A 74 0.39 8.38 -0.06
C ILE A 74 1.15 9.50 -0.78
N GLU A 75 2.21 9.14 -1.49
CA GLU A 75 3.00 10.01 -2.35
C GLU A 75 2.79 9.57 -3.81
N VAL A 76 2.48 10.53 -4.68
CA VAL A 76 2.26 10.30 -6.12
C VAL A 76 3.37 10.98 -6.88
N ASN A 77 4.03 10.25 -7.78
CA ASN A 77 5.05 10.76 -8.65
C ASN A 77 4.75 10.35 -10.10
N CYS A 78 4.85 11.30 -11.04
CA CYS A 78 4.45 11.10 -12.42
C CYS A 78 5.62 11.34 -13.35
N SER A 79 5.80 10.48 -14.35
CA SER A 79 6.86 10.66 -15.36
C SER A 79 6.53 11.74 -16.39
N MET A 80 5.26 12.13 -16.51
CA MET A 80 4.75 13.13 -17.45
C MET A 80 3.71 14.00 -16.75
N ASN A 81 3.49 15.21 -17.28
CA ASN A 81 2.46 16.13 -16.81
C ASN A 81 1.59 16.57 -18.01
N PRO A 82 0.26 16.32 -18.02
CA PRO A 82 -0.57 15.71 -16.97
C PRO A 82 -0.20 14.27 -16.57
N CYS A 83 -0.51 13.87 -15.34
CA CYS A 83 -0.13 12.54 -14.84
C CYS A 83 -0.77 11.37 -15.62
N LEU A 84 -1.95 11.61 -16.21
CA LEU A 84 -2.71 10.61 -16.98
C LEU A 84 -2.46 10.71 -18.50
N THR A 85 -1.31 11.23 -18.92
CA THR A 85 -0.87 11.19 -20.32
C THR A 85 -0.64 9.74 -20.77
N PRO A 86 -1.13 9.32 -21.95
CA PRO A 86 -0.90 7.98 -22.49
C PRO A 86 0.58 7.60 -22.51
N ASN A 87 0.90 6.34 -22.16
CA ASN A 87 2.27 5.82 -21.94
C ASN A 87 3.05 6.46 -20.78
N GLY A 88 2.46 7.41 -20.05
CA GLY A 88 3.01 7.95 -18.82
C GLY A 88 3.07 6.88 -17.73
N LYS A 89 4.02 7.01 -16.81
CA LYS A 89 4.15 6.16 -15.62
C LYS A 89 3.73 6.94 -14.39
N VAL A 90 2.91 6.30 -13.57
CA VAL A 90 2.52 6.80 -12.25
C VAL A 90 3.11 5.87 -11.20
N GLU A 91 3.96 6.44 -10.37
CA GLU A 91 4.56 5.81 -9.20
C GLU A 91 3.78 6.24 -7.95
N ILE A 92 3.28 5.25 -7.22
CA ILE A 92 2.59 5.44 -5.94
C ILE A 92 3.47 4.84 -4.85
N LYS A 93 3.84 5.66 -3.88
CA LYS A 93 4.53 5.23 -2.67
C LYS A 93 3.62 5.41 -1.47
N VAL A 94 3.42 4.34 -0.71
CA VAL A 94 2.57 4.34 0.48
C VAL A 94 3.40 4.05 1.71
N SER A 95 3.07 4.70 2.81
CA SER A 95 3.64 4.43 4.12
C SER A 95 2.52 4.10 5.10
N LEU A 96 2.61 2.90 5.69
CA LEU A 96 1.66 2.40 6.69
C LEU A 96 2.36 2.19 8.03
N SER A 97 1.63 2.41 9.11
CA SER A 97 2.05 2.16 10.49
C SER A 97 0.94 1.39 11.22
N SER A 98 1.29 0.39 12.02
CA SER A 98 0.34 -0.42 12.80
C SER A 98 0.45 -0.06 14.28
N GLN A 99 -0.65 0.38 14.89
CA GLN A 99 -0.70 0.66 16.34
C GLN A 99 -0.62 -0.61 17.19
N ALA A 100 -1.10 -1.74 16.66
CA ALA A 100 -1.10 -3.00 17.40
C ALA A 100 0.32 -3.57 17.60
N THR A 101 1.20 -3.37 16.62
CA THR A 101 2.54 -3.99 16.59
C THR A 101 3.68 -2.99 16.67
N GLY A 102 3.40 -1.70 16.50
CA GLY A 102 4.41 -0.63 16.37
C GLY A 102 5.27 -0.75 15.11
N LYS A 103 4.93 -1.64 14.18
CA LYS A 103 5.66 -1.83 12.92
C LYS A 103 5.17 -0.83 11.87
N SER A 104 6.07 -0.48 10.96
CA SER A 104 5.77 0.33 9.78
C SER A 104 6.28 -0.33 8.51
N ALA A 105 5.65 0.01 7.39
CA ALA A 105 6.04 -0.46 6.08
C ALA A 105 5.93 0.67 5.05
N VAL A 106 6.86 0.66 4.10
CA VAL A 106 6.83 1.52 2.93
C VAL A 106 6.84 0.62 1.70
N ALA A 107 5.90 0.85 0.79
CA ALA A 107 5.83 0.11 -0.45
C ALA A 107 5.59 1.06 -1.63
N THR A 108 6.18 0.71 -2.77
CA THR A 108 6.03 1.45 -4.01
C THR A 108 5.42 0.56 -5.08
N ALA A 109 4.49 1.10 -5.85
CA ALA A 109 3.91 0.46 -7.02
C ALA A 109 3.93 1.43 -8.20
N ILE A 110 4.33 0.93 -9.37
CA ILE A 110 4.37 1.72 -10.61
C ILE A 110 3.36 1.12 -11.58
N GLN A 111 2.55 1.97 -12.20
CA GLN A 111 1.61 1.61 -13.25
C GLN A 111 1.79 2.50 -14.47
N THR A 112 1.54 1.94 -15.65
CA THR A 112 1.59 2.69 -16.92
C THR A 112 0.18 3.05 -17.33
N VAL A 113 -0.01 4.29 -17.77
CA VAL A 113 -1.28 4.77 -18.33
C VAL A 113 -1.50 4.14 -19.69
N ASP A 114 -2.73 3.69 -19.94
CA ASP A 114 -3.11 3.07 -21.21
C ASP A 114 -2.77 3.98 -22.41
N ALA A 115 -2.12 3.40 -23.41
CA ALA A 115 -1.74 4.07 -24.65
C ALA A 115 -2.95 4.53 -25.48
N TRP A 116 -4.08 3.84 -25.33
CA TRP A 116 -5.32 4.07 -26.08
C TRP A 116 -6.34 4.90 -25.31
N ARG A 117 -5.93 5.50 -24.19
CA ARG A 117 -6.75 6.41 -23.41
C ARG A 117 -7.03 7.65 -24.25
N ASN A 118 -8.29 7.84 -24.66
CA ASN A 118 -8.72 9.11 -25.24
C ASN A 118 -8.62 10.19 -24.15
N SER A 119 -7.73 11.15 -24.39
CA SER A 119 -7.51 12.33 -23.56
C SER A 119 -8.70 13.28 -23.60
#